data_AF-A0A1A8RW49-F1
#
_entry.id   AF-A0A1A8RW49-F1
#
_cell.length_a   1.000
_cell.length_b   1.000
_cell.length_c   1.000
_cell.angle_alpha   90.00
_cell.angle_beta   90.00
_cell.angle_gamma   90.00
#
_symmetry.space_group_name_H-M   'P 1'
#
loop_
_entity.id
_entity.type
_entity.pdbx_description
1 polymer ?
#
loop_
_entity_poly.entity_id
_entity_poly.type
_entity_poly.pdbx_seq_one_letter_code
_entity_poly.pdbx_strand_id
1 'polypeptide(L)'
;MHAWIIWLPVCEAGRTFGMDSLGGWMFWIVCVCFSVWENAALKVNMRESSLEVVRGDSVILPCSFYTSSRLSTLNIIWTLARSSSPETPIQVIVYDYGQVIEDPSLIGRVAFTGLPLSADIILNYTRLSDAGTYRCMVNNLPEKADPGIGELELSVLEPPSLPDCKWDGDINLGGSVRLSCSVAEGVPTPDIRWEKVNPEEIPLPINMEGDFSGSVQIVNVSSQTSGLYRCSATNIL
;
A
#
# COMPACT_ATOMS: atom_id res chain seq x y z
N MET A 1 4.71 18.36 35.83
CA MET A 1 3.36 18.93 35.98
C MET A 1 3.38 20.34 35.42
N HIS A 2 2.97 20.53 34.16
CA HIS A 2 2.77 21.84 33.55
C HIS A 2 1.34 21.86 33.02
N ALA A 3 0.51 22.69 33.63
CA ALA A 3 -0.88 22.88 33.25
C ALA A 3 -0.96 24.06 32.28
N TRP A 4 -1.50 23.83 31.08
CA TRP A 4 -1.83 24.88 30.13
C TRP A 4 -3.26 25.36 30.40
N ILE A 5 -3.42 26.68 30.59
CA ILE A 5 -4.73 27.33 30.76
C ILE A 5 -5.31 27.59 29.38
N ILE A 6 -6.43 26.93 29.07
CA ILE A 6 -7.21 27.14 27.84
C ILE A 6 -8.14 28.33 28.09
N TRP A 7 -8.04 29.38 27.28
CA TRP A 7 -9.03 30.45 27.23
C TRP A 7 -10.14 30.05 26.26
N LEU A 8 -11.34 29.75 26.77
CA LEU A 8 -12.56 29.71 25.99
C LEU A 8 -13.18 31.13 25.95
N PRO A 9 -13.64 31.63 24.80
CA PRO A 9 -14.41 32.86 24.76
C PRO A 9 -15.82 32.58 25.29
N VAL A 10 -16.18 33.23 26.40
CA VAL A 10 -17.54 33.28 26.93
C VAL A 10 -18.30 34.35 26.14
N CYS A 11 -19.35 33.95 25.41
CA CYS A 11 -20.36 34.89 24.91
C CYS A 11 -21.35 35.20 26.04
N GLU A 12 -21.26 36.38 26.64
CA GLU A 12 -22.30 36.87 27.55
C GLU A 12 -23.45 37.51 26.75
N ALA A 13 -24.66 36.97 27.00
CA ALA A 13 -25.92 37.42 26.43
C ALA A 13 -26.32 38.80 26.98
N GLY A 14 -26.90 39.62 26.10
CA GLY A 14 -27.17 41.03 26.35
C GLY A 14 -28.11 41.33 27.52
N ARG A 15 -27.88 42.50 28.13
CA ARG A 15 -28.91 43.25 28.86
C ARG A 15 -29.18 44.58 28.17
N THR A 16 -30.46 44.81 27.91
CA THR A 16 -31.05 46.06 27.45
C THR A 16 -30.77 47.20 28.44
N PHE A 17 -30.18 48.30 27.96
CA PHE A 17 -30.10 49.56 28.71
C PHE A 17 -31.22 50.50 28.23
N GLY A 18 -32.03 50.99 29.17
CA GLY A 18 -33.05 52.00 28.94
C GLY A 18 -32.43 53.35 28.60
N MET A 19 -33.08 54.05 27.65
CA MET A 19 -32.82 55.43 27.28
C MET A 19 -33.07 56.36 28.46
N ASP A 20 -32.18 57.33 28.69
CA ASP A 20 -32.58 58.71 28.99
C ASP A 20 -31.50 59.73 28.59
N SER A 21 -31.88 60.50 27.57
CA SER A 21 -31.56 61.87 27.18
C SER A 21 -30.11 62.43 27.15
N LEU A 22 -29.83 63.04 25.98
CA LEU A 22 -28.96 64.19 25.67
C LEU A 22 -27.55 63.92 25.12
N GLY A 23 -27.33 64.40 23.90
CA GLY A 23 -26.01 64.74 23.37
C GLY A 23 -25.47 63.75 22.34
N GLY A 24 -25.88 63.91 21.08
CA GLY A 24 -25.47 63.03 20.00
C GLY A 24 -23.99 63.11 19.65
N TRP A 25 -23.39 61.93 19.44
CA TRP A 25 -22.45 61.60 18.37
C TRP A 25 -22.68 60.10 18.08
N MET A 26 -23.46 59.77 17.03
CA MET A 26 -23.68 58.39 16.60
C MET A 26 -22.42 57.88 15.89
N PHE A 27 -21.47 57.33 16.65
CA PHE A 27 -20.47 56.43 16.08
C PHE A 27 -21.16 55.10 15.79
N TRP A 28 -21.57 54.91 14.52
CA TRP A 28 -21.91 53.59 14.03
C TRP A 28 -20.63 52.75 14.01
N ILE A 29 -20.39 51.96 15.07
CA ILE A 29 -19.43 50.87 15.01
C ILE A 29 -20.04 49.83 14.09
N VAL A 30 -19.73 49.93 12.79
CA VAL A 30 -19.97 48.84 11.86
C VAL A 30 -18.99 47.75 12.25
N CYS A 31 -19.47 46.77 13.02
CA CYS A 31 -18.78 45.48 13.14
C CYS A 31 -18.81 44.83 11.75
N VAL A 32 -17.81 45.13 10.93
CA VAL A 32 -17.54 44.37 9.72
C VAL A 32 -17.03 43.02 10.21
N CYS A 33 -17.92 42.04 10.32
CA CYS A 33 -17.52 40.65 10.31
C CYS A 33 -16.86 40.40 8.95
N PHE A 34 -15.56 40.59 8.87
CA PHE A 34 -14.76 39.92 7.85
C PHE A 34 -14.90 38.42 8.17
N SER A 35 -15.90 37.78 7.58
CA SER A 35 -15.84 36.35 7.38
C SER A 35 -14.62 36.15 6.50
N VAL A 36 -13.49 35.77 7.11
CA VAL A 36 -12.40 35.16 6.38
C VAL A 36 -13.05 33.96 5.71
N TRP A 37 -13.34 34.08 4.41
CA TRP A 37 -13.63 32.91 3.60
C TRP A 37 -12.30 32.17 3.58
N GLU A 38 -12.09 31.28 4.55
CA GLU A 38 -11.07 30.26 4.43
C GLU A 38 -11.45 29.45 3.19
N ASN A 39 -10.79 29.72 2.07
CA ASN A 39 -10.87 28.83 0.92
C ASN A 39 -10.48 27.46 1.44
N ALA A 40 -11.38 26.48 1.31
CA ALA A 40 -11.10 25.12 1.74
C ALA A 40 -9.83 24.66 1.03
N ALA A 41 -8.77 24.45 1.80
CA ALA A 41 -7.47 24.01 1.31
C ALA A 41 -7.64 22.66 0.58
N LEU A 42 -6.85 22.47 -0.47
CA LEU A 42 -6.80 21.20 -1.19
C LEU A 42 -6.53 20.06 -0.21
N LYS A 43 -7.41 19.07 -0.23
CA LYS A 43 -7.31 17.88 0.62
C LYS A 43 -7.20 16.65 -0.23
N VAL A 44 -6.10 15.91 -0.06
CA VAL A 44 -5.95 14.56 -0.61
C VAL A 44 -6.55 13.54 0.36
N ASN A 45 -7.14 12.49 -0.21
CA ASN A 45 -7.76 11.40 0.50
C ASN A 45 -7.43 10.07 -0.20
N MET A 46 -6.64 9.25 0.49
CA MET A 46 -6.33 7.87 0.12
C MET A 46 -7.43 6.98 0.70
N ARG A 47 -8.26 6.36 -0.14
CA ARG A 47 -9.34 5.48 0.36
C ARG A 47 -8.80 4.21 1.00
N GLU A 48 -7.58 3.82 0.63
CA GLU A 48 -6.89 2.65 1.11
C GLU A 48 -5.42 3.01 1.36
N SER A 49 -4.86 2.57 2.49
CA SER A 49 -3.46 2.81 2.86
C SER A 49 -2.52 1.68 2.46
N SER A 50 -3.05 0.50 2.13
CA SER A 50 -2.29 -0.67 1.70
C SER A 50 -3.07 -1.51 0.70
N LEU A 51 -2.45 -1.90 -0.40
CA LEU A 51 -3.05 -2.75 -1.42
C LEU A 51 -2.17 -3.97 -1.69
N GLU A 52 -2.83 -5.08 -2.02
CA GLU A 52 -2.19 -6.30 -2.48
C GLU A 52 -2.68 -6.62 -3.90
N VAL A 53 -1.78 -7.04 -4.78
CA VAL A 53 -2.11 -7.43 -6.16
C VAL A 53 -1.25 -8.60 -6.57
N VAL A 54 -1.82 -9.57 -7.29
CA VAL A 54 -1.04 -10.69 -7.84
C VAL A 54 -0.22 -10.20 -9.04
N ARG A 55 1.02 -10.67 -9.17
CA ARG A 55 1.91 -10.36 -10.29
C ARG A 55 1.20 -10.63 -11.61
N GLY A 56 1.24 -9.65 -12.51
CA GLY A 56 0.61 -9.71 -13.82
C GLY A 56 -0.82 -9.18 -13.86
N ASP A 57 -1.48 -9.04 -12.71
CA ASP A 57 -2.80 -8.41 -12.63
C ASP A 57 -2.68 -6.88 -12.70
N SER A 58 -3.83 -6.21 -12.64
CA SER A 58 -3.94 -4.75 -12.66
C SER A 58 -4.58 -4.24 -11.39
N VAL A 59 -4.12 -3.11 -10.89
CA VAL A 59 -4.60 -2.49 -9.66
C VAL A 59 -4.82 -1.00 -9.85
N ILE A 60 -5.84 -0.44 -9.17
CA ILE A 60 -6.07 1.00 -9.12
C ILE A 60 -5.53 1.52 -7.80
N LEU A 61 -4.54 2.42 -7.87
CA LEU A 61 -4.01 3.12 -6.71
C LEU A 61 -4.86 4.37 -6.47
N PRO A 62 -5.61 4.44 -5.36
CA PRO A 62 -6.56 5.50 -5.15
C PRO A 62 -5.93 6.75 -4.58
N CYS A 63 -6.21 7.88 -5.21
CA CYS A 63 -5.92 9.22 -4.71
C CYS A 63 -7.05 10.15 -5.14
N SER A 64 -8.02 10.33 -4.25
CA SER A 64 -9.07 11.34 -4.43
C SER A 64 -8.62 12.67 -3.84
N PHE A 65 -9.05 13.78 -4.40
CA PHE A 65 -8.79 15.09 -3.80
C PHE A 65 -9.99 16.01 -3.93
N TYR A 66 -10.08 16.97 -3.01
CA TYR A 66 -11.14 17.97 -2.96
C TYR A 66 -10.52 19.35 -2.92
N THR A 67 -10.96 20.23 -3.81
CA THR A 67 -10.57 21.65 -3.85
C THR A 67 -11.79 22.48 -4.28
N SER A 68 -11.89 23.69 -3.74
CA SER A 68 -12.88 24.69 -4.15
C SER A 68 -12.36 25.63 -5.24
N SER A 69 -11.07 25.52 -5.59
CA SER A 69 -10.38 26.35 -6.58
C SER A 69 -10.57 25.81 -8.00
N ARG A 70 -10.37 26.69 -8.99
CA ARG A 70 -10.33 26.27 -10.41
C ARG A 70 -9.09 25.41 -10.65
N LEU A 71 -9.22 24.36 -11.44
CA LEU A 71 -8.15 23.39 -11.72
C LEU A 71 -7.18 23.83 -12.84
N SER A 72 -7.03 25.14 -13.05
CA SER A 72 -6.26 25.70 -14.18
C SER A 72 -4.75 25.52 -14.06
N THR A 73 -4.27 25.20 -12.85
CA THR A 73 -2.85 25.03 -12.48
C THR A 73 -2.62 23.69 -11.79
N LEU A 74 -3.54 22.73 -12.03
CA LEU A 74 -3.51 21.42 -11.41
C LEU A 74 -2.22 20.69 -11.81
N ASN A 75 -1.46 20.30 -10.79
CA ASN A 75 -0.25 19.52 -10.90
C ASN A 75 -0.41 18.29 -9.99
N ILE A 76 -0.29 17.09 -10.57
CA ILE A 76 -0.40 15.83 -9.83
C ILE A 76 0.85 15.02 -10.10
N ILE A 77 1.50 14.54 -9.05
CA ILE A 77 2.73 13.76 -9.13
C ILE A 77 2.55 12.50 -8.30
N TRP A 78 2.70 11.34 -8.93
CA TRP A 78 2.89 10.08 -8.24
C TRP A 78 4.36 9.73 -8.19
N THR A 79 4.86 9.37 -7.00
CA THR A 79 6.20 8.82 -6.82
C THR A 79 6.16 7.43 -6.22
N LEU A 80 7.15 6.59 -6.53
CA LEU A 80 7.32 5.25 -5.98
C LEU A 80 8.68 5.13 -5.30
N ALA A 81 8.68 4.85 -4.00
CA ALA A 81 9.82 4.33 -3.27
C ALA A 81 9.73 2.79 -3.25
N ARG A 82 10.48 2.12 -4.13
CA ARG A 82 10.43 0.65 -4.25
C ARG A 82 10.88 -0.02 -2.96
N SER A 83 10.26 -1.13 -2.57
CA SER A 83 10.68 -1.89 -1.38
C SER A 83 12.14 -2.36 -1.46
N SER A 84 12.64 -2.65 -2.67
CA SER A 84 14.04 -3.05 -2.90
C SER A 84 15.05 -1.91 -2.84
N SER A 85 14.61 -0.66 -3.06
CA SER A 85 15.48 0.53 -3.12
C SER A 85 14.72 1.80 -2.66
N PRO A 86 14.35 1.90 -1.36
CA PRO A 86 13.48 2.98 -0.88
C PRO A 86 14.12 4.37 -0.97
N GLU A 87 15.45 4.45 -0.89
CA GLU A 87 16.24 5.70 -0.86
C GLU A 87 16.23 6.48 -2.19
N THR A 88 15.83 5.83 -3.29
CA THR A 88 15.85 6.42 -4.64
C THR A 88 14.45 6.36 -5.27
N PRO A 89 13.52 7.23 -4.83
CA PRO A 89 12.17 7.24 -5.37
C PRO A 89 12.15 7.74 -6.82
N ILE A 90 11.29 7.14 -7.63
CA ILE A 90 11.06 7.54 -9.03
C ILE A 90 9.74 8.30 -9.16
N GLN A 91 9.61 9.15 -10.18
CA GLN A 91 8.34 9.77 -10.55
C GLN A 91 7.61 8.82 -11.50
N VAL A 92 6.52 8.22 -11.05
CA VAL A 92 5.76 7.19 -11.77
C VAL A 92 5.00 7.80 -12.94
N ILE A 93 4.21 8.84 -12.65
CA ILE A 93 3.40 9.56 -13.62
C ILE A 93 3.11 10.96 -13.10
N VAL A 94 3.17 11.94 -13.98
CA VAL A 94 2.96 13.36 -13.69
C VAL A 94 1.89 13.91 -14.61
N TYR A 95 0.93 14.64 -14.04
CA TYR A 95 0.03 15.51 -14.77
C TYR A 95 0.43 16.96 -14.53
N ASP A 96 0.76 17.68 -15.60
CA ASP A 96 1.20 19.07 -15.53
C ASP A 96 0.54 19.89 -16.63
N TYR A 97 -0.32 20.84 -16.26
CA TYR A 97 -1.02 21.77 -17.18
C TYR A 97 -1.66 21.10 -18.42
N GLY A 98 -2.26 19.92 -18.24
CA GLY A 98 -2.93 19.18 -19.32
C GLY A 98 -2.05 18.18 -20.06
N GLN A 99 -0.78 18.07 -19.71
CA GLN A 99 0.13 17.04 -20.23
C GLN A 99 0.30 15.91 -19.22
N VAL A 100 0.48 14.69 -19.71
CA VAL A 100 0.79 13.51 -18.91
C VAL A 100 2.19 13.02 -19.29
N ILE A 101 3.04 12.82 -18.28
CA ILE A 101 4.42 12.37 -18.43
C ILE A 101 4.57 11.09 -17.60
N GLU A 102 4.90 9.98 -18.26
CA GLU A 102 5.09 8.67 -17.63
C GLU A 102 6.59 8.38 -17.42
N ASP A 103 6.91 7.64 -16.36
CA ASP A 103 8.25 7.07 -16.21
C ASP A 103 8.56 6.12 -17.38
N PRO A 104 9.76 6.19 -17.99
CA PRO A 104 10.14 5.29 -19.08
C PRO A 104 10.00 3.79 -18.78
N SER A 105 10.18 3.37 -17.53
CA SER A 105 10.05 1.97 -17.11
C SER A 105 8.60 1.50 -16.95
N LEU A 106 7.65 2.43 -16.98
CA LEU A 106 6.22 2.21 -16.75
C LEU A 106 5.34 2.57 -17.96
N ILE A 107 5.95 3.01 -19.07
CA ILE A 107 5.23 3.40 -20.29
C ILE A 107 4.24 2.32 -20.71
N GLY A 108 2.98 2.73 -20.88
CA GLY A 108 1.88 1.85 -21.30
C GLY A 108 1.36 0.89 -20.22
N ARG A 109 1.91 0.95 -19.00
CA ARG A 109 1.41 0.21 -17.83
C ARG A 109 0.70 1.10 -16.83
N VAL A 110 1.07 2.38 -16.75
CA VAL A 110 0.44 3.33 -15.83
C VAL A 110 -0.39 4.36 -16.58
N ALA A 111 -1.56 4.72 -16.04
CA ALA A 111 -2.38 5.80 -16.57
C ALA A 111 -3.26 6.41 -15.47
N PHE A 112 -3.60 7.68 -15.61
CA PHE A 112 -4.66 8.28 -14.79
C PHE A 112 -6.05 7.79 -15.24
N THR A 113 -6.96 7.58 -14.29
CA THR A 113 -8.32 7.09 -14.58
C THR A 113 -9.43 8.10 -14.34
N GLY A 114 -9.15 9.20 -13.61
CA GLY A 114 -10.19 10.14 -13.17
C GLY A 114 -9.88 11.63 -13.40
N LEU A 115 -8.86 11.96 -14.19
CA LEU A 115 -8.48 13.35 -14.43
C LEU A 115 -9.61 14.17 -15.08
N PRO A 116 -9.69 15.50 -14.80
CA PRO A 116 -8.90 16.23 -13.80
C PRO A 116 -9.51 16.21 -12.40
N LEU A 117 -10.56 15.40 -12.15
CA LEU A 117 -11.35 15.42 -10.91
C LEU A 117 -10.87 14.42 -9.85
N SER A 118 -10.05 13.45 -10.24
CA SER A 118 -9.42 12.47 -9.37
C SER A 118 -7.98 12.22 -9.84
N ALA A 119 -7.11 11.92 -8.90
CA ALA A 119 -5.70 11.58 -9.12
C ALA A 119 -5.47 10.05 -9.07
N ASP A 120 -6.53 9.24 -9.10
CA ASP A 120 -6.45 7.79 -9.20
C ASP A 120 -5.63 7.37 -10.44
N ILE A 121 -4.76 6.39 -10.25
CA ILE A 121 -3.99 5.77 -11.34
C ILE A 121 -4.28 4.28 -11.41
N ILE A 122 -4.28 3.74 -12.62
CA ILE A 122 -4.26 2.29 -12.86
C ILE A 122 -2.82 1.87 -13.17
N LEU A 123 -2.40 0.74 -12.60
CA LEU A 123 -1.15 0.08 -12.92
C LEU A 123 -1.47 -1.33 -13.44
N ASN A 124 -1.16 -1.57 -14.71
CA ASN A 124 -1.40 -2.83 -15.41
C ASN A 124 -0.15 -3.71 -15.44
N TYR A 125 -0.36 -5.03 -15.50
CA TYR A 125 0.71 -6.02 -15.61
C TYR A 125 1.78 -5.82 -14.53
N THR A 126 1.35 -5.87 -13.28
CA THR A 126 2.18 -5.61 -12.09
C THR A 126 3.37 -6.56 -12.01
N ARG A 127 4.49 -6.05 -11.51
CA ARG A 127 5.76 -6.76 -11.35
C ARG A 127 6.21 -6.64 -9.90
N LEU A 128 7.04 -7.57 -9.42
CA LEU A 128 7.63 -7.46 -8.08
C LEU A 128 8.38 -6.15 -7.85
N SER A 129 8.99 -5.59 -8.91
CA SER A 129 9.68 -4.29 -8.85
C SER A 129 8.75 -3.07 -8.66
N ASP A 130 7.44 -3.27 -8.82
CA ASP A 130 6.44 -2.23 -8.64
C ASP A 130 5.96 -2.16 -7.17
N ALA A 131 6.35 -3.10 -6.31
CA ALA A 131 6.04 -3.06 -4.89
C ALA A 131 6.81 -1.95 -4.16
N GLY A 132 6.15 -1.33 -3.18
CA GLY A 132 6.71 -0.27 -2.35
C GLY A 132 5.70 0.82 -2.02
N THR A 133 6.22 1.93 -1.49
CA THR A 133 5.40 3.05 -1.06
C THR A 133 5.15 4.01 -2.22
N TYR A 134 3.90 4.12 -2.62
CA TYR A 134 3.44 5.12 -3.56
C TYR A 134 2.97 6.37 -2.82
N ARG A 135 3.38 7.53 -3.33
CA ARG A 135 2.98 8.83 -2.79
C ARG A 135 2.34 9.67 -3.88
N CYS A 136 1.10 10.07 -3.64
CA CYS A 136 0.34 10.98 -4.46
C CYS A 136 0.48 12.40 -3.91
N MET A 137 0.97 13.33 -4.73
CA MET A 137 1.07 14.75 -4.40
C MET A 137 0.19 15.53 -5.37
N VAL A 138 -0.72 16.34 -4.84
CA VAL A 138 -1.64 17.15 -5.63
C VAL A 138 -1.48 18.61 -5.23
N ASN A 139 -1.27 19.46 -6.23
CA ASN A 139 -1.12 20.90 -6.06
C ASN A 139 -2.02 21.64 -7.06
N ASN A 140 -2.61 22.77 -6.66
CA ASN A 140 -3.48 23.58 -7.50
C ASN A 140 -3.41 25.07 -7.10
N LEU A 141 -2.42 25.79 -7.61
CA LEU A 141 -2.16 27.20 -7.31
C LEU A 141 -3.32 28.12 -7.75
N PRO A 142 -3.68 29.20 -7.03
CA PRO A 142 -2.87 29.95 -6.06
C PRO A 142 -3.14 29.57 -4.61
N GLU A 143 -3.63 28.35 -4.35
CA GLU A 143 -3.77 27.87 -2.97
C GLU A 143 -2.42 27.97 -2.25
N LYS A 144 -2.38 28.75 -1.17
CA LYS A 144 -1.17 29.02 -0.39
C LYS A 144 -0.84 27.89 0.59
N ALA A 145 -1.60 26.79 0.55
CA ALA A 145 -1.39 25.63 1.38
C ALA A 145 -0.28 24.75 0.82
N ASP A 146 0.31 23.93 1.68
CA ASP A 146 1.18 22.84 1.23
C ASP A 146 0.43 21.94 0.24
N PRO A 147 1.13 21.32 -0.72
CA PRO A 147 0.49 20.35 -1.60
C PRO A 147 -0.19 19.27 -0.77
N GLY A 148 -1.37 18.83 -1.20
CA GLY A 148 -2.02 17.70 -0.56
C GLY A 148 -1.22 16.43 -0.84
N ILE A 149 -0.93 15.65 0.20
CA ILE A 149 -0.12 14.43 0.10
C ILE A 149 -0.92 13.25 0.64
N GLY A 150 -0.86 12.13 -0.08
CA GLY A 150 -1.36 10.84 0.36
C GLY A 150 -0.35 9.74 0.07
N GLU A 151 -0.26 8.75 0.95
CA GLU A 151 0.67 7.61 0.81
C GLU A 151 -0.11 6.28 0.89
N LEU A 152 0.43 5.29 0.21
CA LEU A 152 -0.13 3.95 0.04
C LEU A 152 1.01 2.95 -0.12
N GLU A 153 0.96 1.83 0.60
CA GLU A 153 1.87 0.71 0.38
C GLU A 153 1.27 -0.29 -0.64
N LEU A 154 2.02 -0.65 -1.68
CA LEU A 154 1.61 -1.70 -2.62
C LEU A 154 2.49 -2.94 -2.44
N SER A 155 1.86 -4.07 -2.12
CA SER A 155 2.49 -5.39 -2.16
C SER A 155 2.10 -6.12 -3.44
N VAL A 156 3.11 -6.67 -4.12
CA VAL A 156 2.89 -7.52 -5.31
C VAL A 156 3.16 -8.98 -4.92
N LEU A 157 2.11 -9.80 -4.98
CA LEU A 157 2.12 -11.19 -4.57
C LEU A 157 2.45 -12.10 -5.76
N GLU A 158 3.09 -13.22 -5.51
CA GLU A 158 3.47 -14.23 -6.48
C GLU A 158 3.21 -15.63 -5.93
N PRO A 159 2.47 -16.49 -6.65
CA PRO A 159 2.26 -17.86 -6.20
C PRO A 159 3.59 -18.62 -6.12
N PRO A 160 3.68 -19.65 -5.28
CA PRO A 160 4.89 -20.45 -5.17
C PRO A 160 5.17 -21.14 -6.51
N SER A 161 6.43 -21.09 -6.94
CA SER A 161 6.89 -21.87 -8.10
C SER A 161 6.71 -23.38 -7.86
N LEU A 162 6.74 -24.16 -8.95
CA LEU A 162 6.66 -25.61 -8.86
C LEU A 162 7.80 -26.17 -8.00
N PRO A 163 7.51 -27.00 -6.97
CA PRO A 163 8.55 -27.56 -6.12
C PRO A 163 9.50 -28.51 -6.86
N ASP A 164 10.80 -28.25 -6.76
CA ASP A 164 11.88 -29.14 -7.22
C ASP A 164 12.21 -30.14 -6.11
N CYS A 165 11.94 -31.42 -6.35
CA CYS A 165 12.11 -32.49 -5.37
C CYS A 165 13.31 -33.39 -5.73
N LYS A 166 14.18 -33.64 -4.76
CA LYS A 166 15.37 -34.49 -4.89
C LYS A 166 15.45 -35.48 -3.74
N TRP A 167 16.23 -36.54 -3.92
CA TRP A 167 16.52 -37.49 -2.86
C TRP A 167 17.96 -38.00 -2.94
N ASP A 168 18.49 -38.39 -1.79
CA ASP A 168 19.82 -38.97 -1.65
C ASP A 168 19.86 -39.96 -0.47
N GLY A 169 20.75 -40.97 -0.53
CA GLY A 169 20.93 -41.97 0.51
C GLY A 169 20.68 -43.41 0.06
N ASP A 170 20.47 -44.30 1.03
CA ASP A 170 20.28 -45.74 0.84
C ASP A 170 18.83 -46.15 1.09
N ILE A 171 18.20 -46.72 0.06
CA ILE A 171 16.80 -47.18 0.07
C ILE A 171 16.67 -48.68 0.40
N ASN A 172 17.77 -49.38 0.67
CA ASN A 172 17.74 -50.77 1.08
C ASN A 172 17.22 -50.91 2.53
N LEU A 173 16.79 -52.12 2.90
CA LEU A 173 16.28 -52.40 4.24
C LEU A 173 17.31 -52.01 5.32
N GLY A 174 16.87 -51.20 6.29
CA GLY A 174 17.73 -50.65 7.34
C GLY A 174 18.53 -49.40 6.93
N GLY A 175 18.45 -48.99 5.66
CA GLY A 175 19.08 -47.80 5.12
C GLY A 175 18.46 -46.48 5.62
N SER A 176 18.96 -45.37 5.08
CA SER A 176 18.51 -44.02 5.40
C SER A 176 18.50 -43.17 4.13
N VAL A 177 17.37 -42.52 3.85
CA VAL A 177 17.16 -41.66 2.68
C VAL A 177 16.70 -40.28 3.13
N ARG A 178 17.21 -39.24 2.48
CA ARG A 178 16.78 -37.85 2.65
C ARG A 178 16.00 -37.44 1.41
N LEU A 179 14.85 -36.81 1.64
CA LEU A 179 14.01 -36.20 0.62
C LEU A 179 14.11 -34.68 0.80
N SER A 180 14.49 -33.97 -0.24
CA SER A 180 14.69 -32.51 -0.22
C SER A 180 13.76 -31.85 -1.23
N CYS A 181 13.16 -30.74 -0.85
CA CYS A 181 12.24 -29.97 -1.69
C CYS A 181 12.60 -28.50 -1.63
N SER A 182 12.65 -27.84 -2.78
CA SER A 182 12.90 -26.40 -2.86
C SER A 182 12.01 -25.73 -3.91
N VAL A 183 11.63 -24.49 -3.67
CA VAL A 183 10.94 -23.61 -4.62
C VAL A 183 11.85 -22.44 -4.98
N ALA A 184 11.73 -21.91 -6.18
CA ALA A 184 12.56 -20.79 -6.66
C ALA A 184 11.95 -19.43 -6.31
N GLU A 185 10.62 -19.31 -6.40
CA GLU A 185 9.87 -18.06 -6.24
C GLU A 185 8.62 -18.31 -5.39
N GLY A 186 8.12 -17.26 -4.73
CA GLY A 186 6.91 -17.26 -3.92
C GLY A 186 6.85 -16.07 -2.98
N VAL A 187 5.85 -15.20 -3.17
CA VAL A 187 5.62 -14.01 -2.33
C VAL A 187 4.12 -13.95 -1.96
N PRO A 188 3.75 -14.00 -0.67
CA PRO A 188 4.61 -14.15 0.49
C PRO A 188 5.32 -15.50 0.52
N THR A 189 6.32 -15.62 1.40
CA THR A 189 7.11 -16.83 1.58
C THR A 189 6.21 -18.07 1.73
N PRO A 190 6.41 -19.11 0.91
CA PRO A 190 5.59 -20.31 0.94
C PRO A 190 5.89 -21.19 2.15
N ASP A 191 4.85 -21.85 2.65
CA ASP A 191 4.95 -22.96 3.59
C ASP A 191 5.22 -24.26 2.81
N ILE A 192 6.32 -24.94 3.14
CA ILE A 192 6.73 -26.19 2.49
C ILE A 192 6.31 -27.36 3.38
N ARG A 193 5.57 -28.30 2.81
CA ARG A 193 5.08 -29.49 3.50
C ARG A 193 5.47 -30.76 2.76
N TRP A 194 5.78 -31.77 3.54
CA TRP A 194 5.99 -33.12 3.06
C TRP A 194 4.95 -34.06 3.63
N GLU A 195 4.51 -34.98 2.79
CA GLU A 195 3.59 -36.03 3.18
C GLU A 195 3.88 -37.30 2.40
N LYS A 196 3.64 -38.43 3.05
CA LYS A 196 3.54 -39.70 2.35
C LYS A 196 2.14 -39.78 1.78
N VAL A 197 2.02 -39.97 0.47
CA VAL A 197 0.75 -40.15 -0.24
C VAL A 197 0.65 -41.61 -0.68
N ASN A 198 -0.47 -42.24 -0.36
CA ASN A 198 -0.77 -43.66 -0.54
C ASN A 198 0.06 -44.61 0.37
N PRO A 199 -0.58 -45.48 1.19
CA PRO A 199 -2.03 -45.74 1.25
C PRO A 199 -2.84 -44.68 2.01
N GLU A 200 -2.21 -43.84 2.83
CA GLU A 200 -2.84 -42.76 3.60
C GLU A 200 -2.01 -41.48 3.45
N GLU A 201 -2.63 -40.32 3.61
CA GLU A 201 -1.94 -39.01 3.65
C GLU A 201 -1.37 -38.79 5.05
N ILE A 202 -0.06 -39.01 5.20
CA ILE A 202 0.64 -38.88 6.48
C ILE A 202 1.62 -37.71 6.40
N PRO A 203 1.40 -36.60 7.15
CA PRO A 203 2.35 -35.51 7.24
C PRO A 203 3.69 -35.96 7.81
N LEU A 204 4.78 -35.46 7.25
CA LEU A 204 6.14 -35.79 7.65
C LEU A 204 6.81 -34.59 8.34
N PRO A 205 7.64 -34.85 9.37
CA PRO A 205 8.39 -33.78 10.02
C PRO A 205 9.44 -33.22 9.07
N ILE A 206 9.26 -31.95 8.67
CA ILE A 206 10.18 -31.23 7.81
C ILE A 206 11.24 -30.48 8.62
N ASN A 207 12.47 -30.52 8.14
CA ASN A 207 13.55 -29.65 8.58
C ASN A 207 13.72 -28.55 7.54
N MET A 208 13.32 -27.31 7.89
CA MET A 208 13.47 -26.16 6.99
C MET A 208 14.95 -25.80 6.80
N GLU A 209 15.30 -25.45 5.57
CA GLU A 209 16.65 -25.08 5.12
C GLU A 209 16.60 -23.68 4.48
N GLY A 210 16.26 -22.68 5.30
CA GLY A 210 15.92 -21.34 4.83
C GLY A 210 14.42 -21.22 4.48
N ASP A 211 14.08 -20.19 3.73
CA ASP A 211 12.68 -19.80 3.48
C ASP A 211 12.02 -20.57 2.34
N PHE A 212 12.83 -21.15 1.44
CA PHE A 212 12.38 -21.75 0.19
C PHE A 212 12.83 -23.20 0.00
N SER A 213 13.32 -23.86 1.06
CA SER A 213 13.78 -25.24 1.02
C SER A 213 13.49 -25.96 2.33
N GLY A 214 13.25 -27.28 2.25
CA GLY A 214 13.16 -28.13 3.42
C GLY A 214 13.29 -29.61 3.08
N SER A 215 13.71 -30.40 4.06
CA SER A 215 13.98 -31.82 3.88
C SER A 215 13.37 -32.70 4.97
N VAL A 216 13.11 -33.95 4.59
CA VAL A 216 12.67 -35.03 5.48
C VAL A 216 13.70 -36.14 5.44
N GLN A 217 14.01 -36.70 6.60
CA GLN A 217 14.87 -37.88 6.70
C GLN A 217 14.05 -39.10 7.08
N ILE A 218 14.15 -40.17 6.29
CA ILE A 218 13.54 -41.46 6.55
C ILE A 218 14.67 -42.41 6.92
N VAL A 219 14.68 -42.81 8.19
CA VAL A 219 15.67 -43.75 8.75
C VAL A 219 15.06 -45.14 8.89
N ASN A 220 15.92 -46.16 8.89
CA ASN A 220 15.51 -47.56 9.04
C ASN A 220 14.45 -47.97 8.01
N VAL A 221 14.80 -47.78 6.74
CA VAL A 221 13.91 -48.07 5.60
C VAL A 221 13.37 -49.49 5.70
N SER A 222 12.05 -49.63 5.52
CA SER A 222 11.30 -50.88 5.67
C SER A 222 10.17 -50.99 4.64
N SER A 223 9.47 -52.13 4.60
CA SER A 223 8.29 -52.27 3.74
C SER A 223 7.20 -51.23 4.03
N GLN A 224 7.10 -50.74 5.28
CA GLN A 224 6.13 -49.73 5.69
C GLN A 224 6.49 -48.32 5.22
N THR A 225 7.77 -48.04 4.96
CA THR A 225 8.21 -46.75 4.39
C THR A 225 8.08 -46.74 2.86
N SER A 226 7.76 -47.86 2.22
CA SER A 226 7.46 -47.87 0.79
C SER A 226 6.17 -47.06 0.51
N GLY A 227 6.21 -46.19 -0.50
CA GLY A 227 5.07 -45.38 -0.91
C GLY A 227 5.51 -44.21 -1.80
N LEU A 228 4.53 -43.39 -2.17
CA LEU A 228 4.80 -42.14 -2.88
C LEU A 228 4.93 -41.01 -1.84
N TYR A 229 5.84 -40.09 -2.07
CA TYR A 229 6.08 -38.94 -1.20
C TYR A 229 5.81 -37.68 -2.00
N ARG A 230 5.03 -36.76 -1.44
CA ARG A 230 4.63 -35.50 -2.07
C ARG A 230 5.17 -34.34 -1.25
N CYS A 231 5.84 -33.42 -1.93
CA CYS A 231 6.10 -32.09 -1.42
C CYS A 231 5.03 -31.14 -1.95
N SER A 232 4.56 -30.22 -1.10
CA SER A 232 3.69 -29.11 -1.50
C SER A 232 4.25 -27.81 -0.97
N ALA A 233 4.14 -26.75 -1.76
CA ALA A 233 4.49 -25.39 -1.36
C ALA A 233 3.27 -24.50 -1.56
N THR A 234 2.82 -23.82 -0.50
CA THR A 234 1.59 -23.02 -0.51
C THR A 234 1.84 -21.69 0.20
N ASN A 235 1.33 -20.59 -0.35
CA ASN A 235 1.26 -19.31 0.37
C ASN A 235 -0.20 -18.86 0.50
N ILE A 236 -0.44 -17.58 0.79
CA ILE A 236 -1.80 -17.04 1.02
C ILE A 236 -2.67 -16.94 -0.25
N LEU A 237 -2.11 -17.22 -1.43
CA LEU A 237 -2.80 -17.17 -2.72
C LEU A 237 -3.53 -18.49 -3.04
#